data_AF-A0A8J9SWX4-F1
#
_entry.id   AF-A0A8J9SWX4-F1
#
_cell.length_a   1.000
_cell.length_b   1.000
_cell.length_c   1.000
_cell.angle_alpha   90.00
_cell.angle_beta   90.00
_cell.angle_gamma   90.00
#
_symmetry.space_group_name_H-M   'P 1'
#
loop_
_entity.id
_entity.type
_entity.pdbx_description
1 polymer ?
#
loop_
_entity_poly.entity_id
_entity_poly.type
_entity_poly.pdbx_seq_one_letter_code
_entity_poly.pdbx_strand_id
1 'polypeptide(L)'
;MKTAYDWNEDSKISDAPTYKVVGWELNTRAKPGPRWVNLRPLLDSRHLAVQAADLNLKLMKWRMLPDLQVEKLQKTKVLIIGAGTLGCTVARVLLGWGVRNFTFVDYGKVSYSNPVRQSLFTLDDCHADGGGGRPKAEAAAEALKEIAADVQSKGVTLSIPMPGHIETREAIETSVNALDQLMQPCDVAFLLTDTRESRWLPTLMAATYGKTMINAALGLDSWLVMRHGGGLLERRRFGCYFCNDVVAPENSMKNRTVDQQCTVTRPGLAPIASSMAVELMVSLLHHADG
;
A
#
# COMPACT_ATOMS: atom_id res chain seq x y z
N MET A 1 -32.04 7.07 -94.63
CA MET A 1 -32.38 7.86 -93.43
C MET A 1 -32.71 6.89 -92.30
N LYS A 2 -31.77 6.66 -91.38
CA LYS A 2 -32.03 5.95 -90.11
C LYS A 2 -32.59 7.00 -89.15
N THR A 3 -33.89 6.95 -88.87
CA THR A 3 -34.46 7.69 -87.76
C THR A 3 -33.99 7.00 -86.48
N ALA A 4 -33.25 7.76 -85.66
CA ALA A 4 -32.80 7.34 -84.34
C ALA A 4 -34.04 7.05 -83.48
N TYR A 5 -34.04 5.91 -82.80
CA TYR A 5 -34.98 5.64 -81.72
C TYR A 5 -34.78 6.72 -80.65
N ASP A 6 -35.85 7.47 -80.40
CA ASP A 6 -35.90 8.48 -79.36
C ASP A 6 -35.93 7.77 -77.99
N TRP A 7 -34.88 7.96 -77.19
CA TRP A 7 -34.77 7.38 -75.84
C TRP A 7 -35.51 8.22 -74.78
N ASN A 8 -36.31 9.21 -75.20
CA ASN A 8 -37.14 10.04 -74.32
C ASN A 8 -38.59 9.57 -74.28
N GLU A 9 -38.81 8.28 -74.03
CA GLU A 9 -40.02 7.88 -73.32
C GLU A 9 -39.66 7.75 -71.85
N ASP A 10 -40.41 8.48 -71.02
CA ASP A 10 -40.48 8.40 -69.57
C ASP A 10 -40.52 6.94 -69.09
N SER A 11 -39.36 6.30 -69.03
CA SER A 11 -39.19 5.05 -68.30
C SER A 11 -39.32 5.43 -66.84
N LYS A 12 -40.58 5.50 -66.38
CA LYS A 12 -40.96 5.48 -64.99
C LYS A 12 -40.07 4.42 -64.38
N ILE A 13 -39.11 4.84 -63.54
CA ILE A 13 -38.40 3.95 -62.62
C ILE A 13 -39.51 3.08 -62.07
N SER A 14 -39.49 1.78 -62.38
CA SER A 14 -40.56 0.88 -61.97
C SER A 14 -40.81 1.12 -60.49
N ASP A 15 -42.07 1.26 -60.10
CA ASP A 15 -42.49 1.50 -58.72
C ASP A 15 -42.00 0.31 -57.87
N ALA A 16 -40.73 0.35 -57.45
CA ALA A 16 -40.12 -0.68 -56.66
C ALA A 16 -40.95 -0.77 -55.37
N PRO A 17 -41.37 -1.98 -54.94
CA PRO A 17 -42.23 -2.12 -53.78
C PRO A 17 -41.55 -1.49 -52.55
N THR A 18 -42.25 -0.57 -51.90
CA THR A 18 -41.78 0.07 -50.67
C THR A 18 -42.14 -0.82 -49.47
N TYR A 19 -41.13 -1.29 -48.74
CA TYR A 19 -41.32 -2.16 -47.58
C TYR A 19 -41.23 -1.35 -46.28
N LYS A 20 -42.21 -1.53 -45.39
CA LYS A 20 -42.16 -0.98 -44.03
C LYS A 20 -41.39 -1.93 -43.11
N VAL A 21 -40.18 -1.53 -42.72
CA VAL A 21 -39.36 -2.30 -41.79
C VAL A 21 -39.74 -1.95 -40.35
N VAL A 22 -40.09 -2.96 -39.56
CA VAL A 22 -40.41 -2.89 -38.12
C VAL A 22 -39.69 -4.01 -37.38
N GLY A 23 -39.66 -3.99 -36.05
CA GLY A 23 -39.11 -5.09 -35.24
C GLY A 23 -37.99 -4.71 -34.26
N TRP A 24 -37.71 -3.41 -34.08
CA TRP A 24 -36.81 -2.97 -33.01
C TRP A 24 -37.37 -3.37 -31.64
N GLU A 25 -36.57 -4.12 -30.87
CA GLU A 25 -36.91 -4.43 -29.49
C GLU A 25 -36.98 -3.14 -28.67
N LEU A 26 -38.01 -3.03 -27.83
CA LEU A 26 -38.16 -1.90 -26.92
C LEU A 26 -37.20 -2.06 -25.73
N ASN A 27 -36.67 -0.95 -25.24
CA ASN A 27 -35.90 -0.94 -23.99
C ASN A 27 -36.80 -1.16 -22.76
N THR A 28 -36.20 -1.18 -21.57
CA THR A 28 -36.93 -1.35 -20.30
C THR A 28 -37.95 -0.23 -20.00
N ARG A 29 -37.88 0.90 -20.71
CA ARG A 29 -38.84 2.01 -20.64
C ARG A 29 -39.91 1.95 -21.74
N ALA A 30 -40.03 0.80 -22.41
CA ALA A 30 -40.92 0.58 -23.55
C ALA A 30 -40.72 1.57 -24.71
N LYS A 31 -39.51 2.14 -24.85
CA LYS A 31 -39.16 3.04 -25.95
C LYS A 31 -38.24 2.34 -26.95
N PRO A 32 -38.35 2.63 -28.25
CA PRO A 32 -37.39 2.14 -29.23
C PRO A 32 -36.02 2.74 -28.90
N GLY A 33 -35.05 1.89 -28.59
CA GLY A 33 -33.70 2.33 -28.25
C GLY A 33 -32.83 1.21 -27.69
N PRO A 34 -31.49 1.42 -27.67
CA PRO A 34 -30.55 0.41 -27.23
C PRO A 34 -30.67 0.11 -25.73
N ARG A 35 -30.29 -1.11 -25.34
CA ARG A 35 -30.08 -1.51 -23.94
C ARG A 35 -28.59 -1.48 -23.64
N TRP A 36 -28.21 -0.84 -22.54
CA TRP A 36 -26.83 -0.77 -22.07
C TRP A 36 -26.68 -1.64 -20.83
N VAL A 37 -25.65 -2.48 -20.80
CA VAL A 37 -25.34 -3.36 -19.66
C VAL A 37 -23.87 -3.21 -19.33
N ASN A 38 -23.54 -2.96 -18.06
CA ASN A 38 -22.17 -2.96 -17.59
C ASN A 38 -21.74 -4.38 -17.22
N LEU A 39 -20.97 -5.02 -18.10
CA LEU A 39 -20.44 -6.37 -17.89
C LEU A 39 -19.12 -6.40 -17.12
N ARG A 40 -18.56 -5.23 -16.75
CA ARG A 40 -17.31 -5.15 -15.98
C ARG A 40 -17.34 -6.03 -14.73
N PRO A 41 -18.41 -6.06 -13.92
CA PRO A 41 -18.43 -6.90 -12.72
C PRO A 41 -18.33 -8.40 -12.97
N LEU A 42 -18.58 -8.85 -14.20
CA LEU A 42 -18.60 -10.26 -14.58
C LEU A 42 -17.42 -10.67 -15.47
N LEU A 43 -16.80 -9.72 -16.18
CA LEU A 43 -15.79 -10.01 -17.21
C LEU A 43 -14.42 -9.37 -16.94
N ASP A 44 -14.35 -8.28 -16.18
CA ASP A 44 -13.07 -7.61 -15.88
C ASP A 44 -12.32 -8.40 -14.80
N SER A 45 -11.21 -9.03 -15.18
CA SER A 45 -10.40 -9.86 -14.29
C SER A 45 -9.94 -9.11 -13.04
N ARG A 46 -9.64 -7.81 -13.16
CA ARG A 46 -9.26 -6.97 -12.03
C ARG A 46 -10.42 -6.78 -11.07
N HIS A 47 -11.61 -6.50 -11.58
CA HIS A 47 -12.80 -6.34 -10.75
C HIS A 47 -13.19 -7.66 -10.06
N LEU A 48 -13.12 -8.78 -10.77
CA LEU A 48 -13.38 -10.11 -10.21
C LEU A 48 -12.39 -10.45 -9.08
N ALA A 49 -11.11 -10.15 -9.26
CA ALA A 49 -10.09 -10.37 -8.23
C ALA A 49 -10.37 -9.56 -6.95
N VAL A 50 -10.76 -8.28 -7.10
CA VAL A 50 -11.13 -7.40 -5.97
C VAL A 50 -12.35 -7.95 -5.24
N GLN A 51 -13.40 -8.34 -5.97
CA GLN A 51 -14.60 -8.94 -5.38
C GLN A 51 -14.29 -10.23 -4.63
N ALA A 52 -13.44 -11.10 -5.18
CA ALA A 52 -13.06 -12.35 -4.55
C ALA A 52 -12.26 -12.14 -3.25
N ALA A 53 -11.33 -11.18 -3.24
CA ALA A 53 -10.56 -10.82 -2.05
C ALA A 53 -11.47 -10.25 -0.94
N ASP A 54 -12.36 -9.33 -1.28
CA ASP A 54 -13.31 -8.73 -0.33
C ASP A 54 -14.31 -9.75 0.22
N LEU A 55 -14.72 -10.73 -0.60
CA LEU A 55 -15.61 -11.81 -0.16
C LEU A 55 -14.96 -12.67 0.92
N ASN A 56 -13.65 -12.94 0.83
CA ASN A 56 -12.94 -13.72 1.84
C ASN A 56 -13.02 -13.07 3.24
N LEU A 57 -12.80 -11.76 3.32
CA LEU A 57 -12.89 -11.01 4.57
C LEU A 57 -14.33 -10.93 5.09
N LYS A 58 -15.33 -10.77 4.20
CA LYS A 58 -16.74 -10.79 4.57
C LYS A 58 -17.16 -12.17 5.12
N LEU A 59 -16.63 -13.26 4.56
CA LEU A 59 -16.87 -14.61 5.08
C LEU A 59 -16.28 -14.80 6.47
N MET A 60 -15.07 -14.29 6.74
CA MET A 60 -14.50 -14.28 8.10
C MET A 60 -15.41 -13.54 9.08
N LYS A 61 -15.88 -12.35 8.69
CA LYS A 61 -16.82 -11.55 9.49
C LYS A 61 -18.10 -12.32 9.79
N TRP A 62 -18.78 -12.85 8.77
CA TRP A 62 -20.08 -13.49 8.93
C TRP A 62 -20.02 -14.82 9.68
N ARG A 63 -18.91 -15.56 9.58
CA ARG A 63 -18.80 -16.90 10.17
C ARG A 63 -18.16 -16.90 11.56
N MET A 64 -17.15 -16.05 11.78
CA MET A 64 -16.26 -16.17 12.94
C MET A 64 -16.15 -14.88 13.76
N LEU A 65 -16.14 -13.71 13.10
CA LEU A 65 -15.85 -12.42 13.75
C LEU A 65 -16.88 -11.34 13.37
N PRO A 66 -18.12 -11.38 13.91
CA PRO A 66 -19.19 -10.46 13.52
C PRO A 66 -18.82 -8.97 13.67
N ASP A 67 -18.00 -8.65 14.67
CA ASP A 67 -17.55 -7.29 15.00
C ASP A 67 -16.42 -6.77 14.10
N LEU A 68 -15.92 -7.59 13.18
CA LEU A 68 -14.87 -7.18 12.23
C LEU A 68 -15.37 -6.04 11.32
N GLN A 69 -14.66 -4.91 11.36
CA GLN A 69 -14.94 -3.70 10.58
C GLN A 69 -14.02 -3.66 9.36
N VAL A 70 -14.34 -4.48 8.36
CA VAL A 70 -13.56 -4.58 7.09
C VAL A 70 -13.46 -3.21 6.41
N GLU A 71 -14.52 -2.43 6.40
CA GLU A 71 -14.56 -1.10 5.77
C GLU A 71 -13.62 -0.11 6.47
N LYS A 72 -13.41 -0.26 7.80
CA LYS A 72 -12.47 0.55 8.56
C LYS A 72 -11.03 0.23 8.15
N LEU A 73 -10.70 -1.06 8.03
CA LEU A 73 -9.39 -1.52 7.56
C LEU A 73 -9.09 -1.02 6.14
N GLN A 74 -10.04 -1.14 5.21
CA GLN A 74 -9.90 -0.66 3.84
C GLN A 74 -9.59 0.85 3.76
N LYS A 75 -10.24 1.66 4.61
CA LYS A 75 -10.06 3.13 4.66
C LYS A 75 -8.79 3.57 5.40
N THR A 76 -8.21 2.71 6.24
CA THR A 76 -7.06 3.05 7.07
C THR A 76 -5.85 3.37 6.19
N LYS A 77 -5.25 4.55 6.41
CA LYS A 77 -4.04 5.01 5.73
C LYS A 77 -2.81 4.58 6.51
N VAL A 78 -2.04 3.66 5.92
CA VAL A 78 -0.86 3.09 6.54
C VAL A 78 0.41 3.71 5.97
N LEU A 79 1.23 4.27 6.86
CA LEU A 79 2.59 4.73 6.55
C LEU A 79 3.58 3.62 6.96
N ILE A 80 4.36 3.10 6.00
CA ILE A 80 5.38 2.08 6.22
C ILE A 80 6.75 2.75 6.13
N ILE A 81 7.41 2.88 7.28
CA ILE A 81 8.73 3.50 7.40
C ILE A 81 9.78 2.39 7.41
N GLY A 82 10.40 2.16 6.24
CA GLY A 82 11.32 1.06 5.96
C GLY A 82 10.68 0.01 5.03
N ALA A 83 11.15 -0.06 3.78
CA ALA A 83 10.72 -1.01 2.75
C ALA A 83 11.67 -2.23 2.68
N GLY A 84 12.22 -2.65 3.82
CA GLY A 84 13.06 -3.84 3.95
C GLY A 84 12.27 -5.14 4.09
N THR A 85 12.88 -6.14 4.73
CA THR A 85 12.29 -7.48 4.98
C THR A 85 10.97 -7.37 5.75
N LEU A 86 10.94 -6.55 6.81
CA LEU A 86 9.75 -6.27 7.60
C LEU A 86 8.69 -5.52 6.78
N GLY A 87 9.06 -4.40 6.15
CA GLY A 87 8.13 -3.58 5.35
C GLY A 87 7.42 -4.34 4.25
N CYS A 88 8.16 -5.17 3.50
CA CYS A 88 7.59 -6.03 2.47
C CYS A 88 6.57 -7.01 3.05
N THR A 89 6.90 -7.66 4.17
CA THR A 89 6.03 -8.69 4.75
C THR A 89 4.80 -8.07 5.41
N VAL A 90 4.98 -7.01 6.19
CA VAL A 90 3.89 -6.21 6.79
C VAL A 90 2.91 -5.76 5.72
N ALA A 91 3.40 -5.20 4.60
CA ALA A 91 2.55 -4.77 3.50
C ALA A 91 1.72 -5.91 2.90
N ARG A 92 2.31 -7.09 2.68
CA ARG A 92 1.57 -8.25 2.14
C ARG A 92 0.52 -8.76 3.11
N VAL A 93 0.81 -8.80 4.41
CA VAL A 93 -0.16 -9.23 5.43
C VAL A 93 -1.30 -8.21 5.55
N LEU A 94 -1.01 -6.90 5.51
CA LEU A 94 -2.02 -5.84 5.49
C LEU A 94 -2.93 -5.90 4.25
N LEU A 95 -2.37 -6.22 3.08
CA LEU A 95 -3.15 -6.46 1.85
C LEU A 95 -4.18 -7.57 2.06
N GLY A 96 -3.76 -8.67 2.71
CA GLY A 96 -4.63 -9.79 3.06
C GLY A 96 -5.78 -9.40 3.99
N TRP A 97 -5.53 -8.47 4.92
CA TRP A 97 -6.54 -7.87 5.80
C TRP A 97 -7.43 -6.83 5.13
N GLY A 98 -7.24 -6.56 3.84
CA GLY A 98 -8.08 -5.65 3.08
C GLY A 98 -7.63 -4.19 3.12
N VAL A 99 -6.47 -3.86 3.70
CA VAL A 99 -5.95 -2.49 3.67
C VAL A 99 -5.65 -2.09 2.22
N ARG A 100 -5.99 -0.85 1.86
CA ARG A 100 -5.84 -0.33 0.48
C ARG A 100 -4.93 0.88 0.36
N ASN A 101 -4.63 1.59 1.44
CA ASN A 101 -3.92 2.87 1.39
C ASN A 101 -2.54 2.73 2.02
N PHE A 102 -1.50 2.72 1.18
CA PHE A 102 -0.11 2.53 1.60
C PHE A 102 0.76 3.71 1.16
N THR A 103 1.64 4.13 2.05
CA THR A 103 2.76 5.00 1.72
C THR A 103 4.04 4.40 2.25
N PHE A 104 5.00 4.09 1.37
CA PHE A 104 6.31 3.60 1.74
C PHE A 104 7.32 4.74 1.83
N VAL A 105 8.17 4.70 2.84
CA VAL A 105 9.31 5.59 3.05
C VAL A 105 10.57 4.74 3.17
N ASP A 106 11.50 4.88 2.23
CA ASP A 106 12.80 4.21 2.25
C ASP A 106 13.77 4.98 1.35
N TYR A 107 15.02 5.15 1.76
CA TYR A 107 16.04 5.84 0.95
C TYR A 107 16.85 4.87 0.07
N GLY A 108 16.84 3.58 0.39
CA GLY A 108 17.68 2.58 -0.22
C GLY A 108 17.23 2.18 -1.62
N LYS A 109 18.16 1.53 -2.33
CA LYS A 109 17.92 0.86 -3.61
C LYS A 109 17.89 -0.65 -3.43
N VAL A 110 17.15 -1.35 -4.29
CA VAL A 110 17.10 -2.81 -4.30
C VAL A 110 18.49 -3.35 -4.66
N SER A 111 18.98 -4.34 -3.94
CA SER A 111 20.24 -5.05 -4.26
C SER A 111 20.00 -6.54 -4.46
N TYR A 112 20.91 -7.23 -5.16
CA TYR A 112 20.76 -8.66 -5.51
C TYR A 112 20.46 -9.61 -4.36
N SER A 113 20.88 -9.28 -3.14
CA SER A 113 20.58 -10.10 -1.96
C SER A 113 19.16 -9.88 -1.42
N ASN A 114 18.46 -8.84 -1.86
CA ASN A 114 17.16 -8.43 -1.32
C ASN A 114 16.01 -9.35 -1.73
N PRO A 115 15.82 -9.74 -3.00
CA PRO A 115 14.62 -10.48 -3.43
C PRO A 115 14.34 -11.76 -2.64
N VAL A 116 15.36 -12.48 -2.19
CA VAL A 116 15.21 -13.72 -1.40
C VAL A 116 14.63 -13.50 0.00
N ARG A 117 14.64 -12.27 0.51
CA ARG A 117 14.14 -11.92 1.85
C ARG A 117 13.10 -10.79 1.85
N GLN A 118 13.03 -9.99 0.77
CA GLN A 118 12.16 -8.82 0.64
C GLN A 118 11.12 -9.13 -0.44
N SER A 119 9.98 -9.66 0.00
CA SER A 119 8.98 -10.31 -0.86
C SER A 119 8.25 -9.42 -1.87
N LEU A 120 8.59 -8.14 -1.96
CA LEU A 120 8.03 -7.21 -2.96
C LEU A 120 9.00 -6.92 -4.11
N PHE A 121 10.22 -7.46 -4.07
CA PHE A 121 11.23 -7.20 -5.08
C PHE A 121 11.58 -8.46 -5.86
N THR A 122 11.84 -8.27 -7.15
CA THR A 122 12.29 -9.29 -8.08
C THR A 122 13.75 -9.05 -8.48
N LEU A 123 14.33 -9.97 -9.27
CA LEU A 123 15.67 -9.76 -9.82
C LEU A 123 15.71 -8.58 -10.80
N ASP A 124 14.62 -8.32 -11.51
CA ASP A 124 14.53 -7.22 -12.46
C ASP A 124 14.63 -5.87 -11.74
N ASP A 125 14.13 -5.77 -10.50
CA ASP A 125 14.25 -4.55 -9.69
C ASP A 125 15.71 -4.25 -9.25
N CYS A 126 16.62 -5.21 -9.37
CA CYS A 126 18.05 -5.00 -9.09
C CYS A 126 18.75 -4.23 -10.22
N HIS A 127 18.09 -4.07 -11.37
CA HIS A 127 18.62 -3.42 -12.57
C HIS A 127 17.67 -2.30 -13.02
N ALA A 128 18.09 -1.05 -12.82
CA ALA A 128 17.40 0.13 -13.34
C ALA A 128 18.25 0.81 -14.42
N ASP A 129 17.57 1.52 -15.32
CA ASP A 129 18.18 2.38 -16.34
C ASP A 129 19.06 3.44 -15.66
N GLY A 130 20.38 3.30 -15.78
CA GLY A 130 21.36 4.19 -15.13
C GLY A 130 22.38 3.51 -14.21
N GLY A 131 22.36 2.18 -14.06
CA GLY A 131 23.40 1.44 -13.35
C GLY A 131 23.18 1.41 -11.84
N GLY A 132 22.25 0.57 -11.40
CA GLY A 132 21.94 0.31 -9.99
C GLY A 132 20.52 -0.24 -9.85
N GLY A 133 20.12 -0.66 -8.64
CA GLY A 133 18.75 -1.12 -8.42
C GLY A 133 17.74 0.03 -8.33
N ARG A 134 16.46 -0.32 -8.47
CA ARG A 134 15.34 0.62 -8.35
C ARG A 134 15.22 1.15 -6.90
N PRO A 135 14.72 2.38 -6.69
CA PRO A 135 14.40 2.87 -5.34
C PRO A 135 13.40 1.95 -4.64
N LYS A 136 13.71 1.50 -3.42
CA LYS A 136 12.90 0.50 -2.71
C LYS A 136 11.48 0.96 -2.44
N ALA A 137 11.31 2.21 -2.03
CA ALA A 137 9.99 2.75 -1.70
C ALA A 137 9.06 2.73 -2.93
N GLU A 138 9.58 3.12 -4.09
CA GLU A 138 8.83 3.15 -5.35
C GLU A 138 8.56 1.73 -5.87
N ALA A 139 9.58 0.87 -5.90
CA ALA A 139 9.44 -0.53 -6.31
C ALA A 139 8.42 -1.28 -5.44
N ALA A 140 8.44 -1.08 -4.11
CA ALA A 140 7.48 -1.71 -3.20
C ALA A 140 6.05 -1.22 -3.46
N ALA A 141 5.89 0.08 -3.76
CA ALA A 141 4.60 0.65 -4.04
C ALA A 141 3.99 0.12 -5.34
N GLU A 142 4.81 -0.05 -6.38
CA GLU A 142 4.38 -0.64 -7.64
C GLU A 142 4.07 -2.13 -7.52
N ALA A 143 4.93 -2.90 -6.83
CA ALA A 143 4.69 -4.32 -6.58
C ALA A 143 3.33 -4.56 -5.88
N LEU A 144 2.92 -3.70 -4.94
CA LEU A 144 1.58 -3.81 -4.33
C LEU A 144 0.44 -3.60 -5.35
N LYS A 145 0.60 -2.66 -6.29
CA LYS A 145 -0.41 -2.40 -7.34
C LYS A 145 -0.49 -3.56 -8.34
N GLU A 146 0.61 -4.27 -8.56
CA GLU A 146 0.63 -5.48 -9.37
C GLU A 146 -0.06 -6.65 -8.67
N ILE A 147 0.11 -6.76 -7.34
CA ILE A 147 -0.54 -7.81 -6.54
C ILE A 147 -2.05 -7.58 -6.41
N ALA A 148 -2.49 -6.35 -6.18
CA ALA A 148 -3.89 -6.02 -5.94
C ALA A 148 -4.32 -4.73 -6.68
N ALA A 149 -5.33 -4.87 -7.55
CA ALA A 149 -5.72 -3.84 -8.51
C ALA A 149 -6.40 -2.59 -7.89
N ASP A 150 -6.93 -2.68 -6.68
CA ASP A 150 -7.64 -1.61 -5.97
C ASP A 150 -6.79 -0.92 -4.90
N VAL A 151 -5.49 -1.25 -4.81
CA VAL A 151 -4.57 -0.65 -3.84
C VAL A 151 -4.09 0.72 -4.31
N GLN A 152 -4.21 1.70 -3.43
CA GLN A 152 -3.60 3.02 -3.53
C GLN A 152 -2.27 3.01 -2.79
N SER A 153 -1.18 2.86 -3.54
CA SER A 153 0.17 2.80 -2.97
C SER A 153 1.09 3.88 -3.55
N LYS A 154 1.86 4.54 -2.69
CA LYS A 154 2.87 5.56 -3.05
C LYS A 154 4.22 5.23 -2.40
N GLY A 155 5.30 5.36 -3.17
CA GLY A 155 6.67 5.30 -2.64
C GLY A 155 7.24 6.71 -2.52
N VAL A 156 7.95 6.98 -1.42
CA VAL A 156 8.70 8.22 -1.22
C VAL A 156 10.14 7.87 -0.85
N THR A 157 11.06 8.21 -1.75
CA THR A 157 12.49 8.08 -1.52
C THR A 157 12.95 9.19 -0.56
N LEU A 158 13.12 8.87 0.72
CA LEU A 158 13.39 9.84 1.78
C LEU A 158 14.34 9.26 2.83
N SER A 159 15.42 9.99 3.13
CA SER A 159 16.34 9.69 4.23
C SER A 159 15.79 10.24 5.53
N ILE A 160 15.80 9.43 6.59
CA ILE A 160 15.37 9.82 7.93
C ILE A 160 16.59 10.32 8.70
N PRO A 161 16.62 11.59 9.14
CA PRO A 161 17.72 12.13 9.91
C PRO A 161 17.98 11.31 11.18
N MET A 162 19.21 10.81 11.30
CA MET A 162 19.64 9.99 12.43
C MET A 162 20.43 10.84 13.45
N PRO A 163 20.01 10.89 14.72
CA PRO A 163 20.77 11.54 15.77
C PRO A 163 22.22 11.03 15.85
N GLY A 164 23.18 11.96 15.99
CA GLY A 164 24.61 11.64 16.07
C GLY A 164 25.32 11.47 14.72
N HIS A 165 24.63 11.65 13.58
CA HIS A 165 25.22 11.71 12.25
C HIS A 165 25.38 13.17 11.79
N ILE A 166 26.45 13.43 11.03
CA ILE A 166 26.75 14.78 10.52
C ILE A 166 26.03 14.93 9.18
N GLU A 167 25.03 15.80 9.15
CA GLU A 167 24.32 16.21 7.94
C GLU A 167 24.18 17.75 7.93
N THR A 168 23.95 18.32 6.75
CA THR A 168 23.70 19.76 6.63
C THR A 168 22.33 20.10 7.19
N ARG A 169 22.21 21.28 7.81
CA ARG A 169 20.95 21.75 8.38
C ARG A 169 19.81 21.78 7.35
N GLU A 170 20.10 22.23 6.14
CA GLU A 170 19.13 22.31 5.05
C GLU A 170 18.58 20.93 4.64
N ALA A 171 19.44 19.91 4.59
CA ALA A 171 19.03 18.55 4.28
C ALA A 171 18.13 17.98 5.39
N ILE A 172 18.51 18.21 6.66
CA ILE A 172 17.70 17.79 7.82
C ILE A 172 16.33 18.47 7.79
N GLU A 173 16.27 19.80 7.61
CA GLU A 173 15.01 20.54 7.56
C GLU A 173 14.11 20.04 6.43
N THR A 174 14.68 19.76 5.25
CA THR A 174 13.94 19.20 4.11
C THR A 174 13.36 17.83 4.43
N SER A 175 14.17 16.93 4.99
CA SER A 175 13.71 15.58 5.35
C SER A 175 12.68 15.58 6.47
N VAL A 176 12.86 16.43 7.49
CA VAL A 176 11.91 16.61 8.58
C VAL A 176 10.56 17.09 8.03
N ASN A 177 10.57 18.14 7.20
CA ASN A 177 9.34 18.67 6.60
C ASN A 177 8.65 17.63 5.69
N ALA A 178 9.43 16.85 4.95
CA ALA A 178 8.88 15.77 4.11
C ALA A 178 8.22 14.68 4.97
N LEU A 179 8.88 14.21 6.03
CA LEU A 179 8.32 13.19 6.92
C LEU A 179 7.08 13.71 7.65
N ASP A 180 7.09 14.99 8.03
CA ASP A 180 5.96 15.66 8.68
C ASP A 180 4.68 15.61 7.82
N GLN A 181 4.81 15.98 6.54
CA GLN A 181 3.73 15.94 5.56
C GLN A 181 3.17 14.53 5.34
N LEU A 182 3.97 13.49 5.56
CA LEU A 182 3.53 12.09 5.45
C LEU A 182 2.89 11.56 6.74
N MET A 183 3.34 12.03 7.90
CA MET A 183 2.84 11.61 9.20
C MET A 183 1.46 12.19 9.51
N GLN A 184 1.20 13.46 9.16
CA GLN A 184 -0.09 14.10 9.45
C GLN A 184 -1.32 13.37 8.87
N PRO A 185 -1.35 12.97 7.57
CA PRO A 185 -2.52 12.32 6.98
C PRO A 185 -2.61 10.81 7.26
N CYS A 186 -1.62 10.19 7.90
CA CYS A 186 -1.66 8.76 8.20
C CYS A 186 -2.54 8.47 9.42
N ASP A 187 -3.13 7.28 9.47
CA ASP A 187 -3.89 6.79 10.62
C ASP A 187 -3.00 5.91 11.50
N VAL A 188 -2.22 5.03 10.86
CA VAL A 188 -1.29 4.11 11.52
C VAL A 188 0.07 4.18 10.83
N ALA A 189 1.14 4.26 11.62
CA ALA A 189 2.51 4.21 11.14
C ALA A 189 3.21 2.92 11.62
N PHE A 190 3.85 2.20 10.71
CA PHE A 190 4.75 1.10 11.03
C PHE A 190 6.19 1.57 10.97
N LEU A 191 6.91 1.41 12.07
CA LEU A 191 8.32 1.77 12.20
C LEU A 191 9.19 0.51 12.08
N LEU A 192 9.75 0.33 10.89
CA LEU A 192 10.40 -0.89 10.42
C LEU A 192 11.81 -0.62 9.87
N THR A 193 12.45 0.44 10.38
CA THR A 193 13.81 0.81 10.01
C THR A 193 14.83 -0.13 10.64
N ASP A 194 16.04 -0.11 10.11
CA ASP A 194 17.13 -1.04 10.43
C ASP A 194 18.08 -0.54 11.53
N THR A 195 17.92 0.70 11.99
CA THR A 195 18.78 1.26 13.05
C THR A 195 17.96 1.86 14.17
N ARG A 196 18.55 1.90 15.36
CA ARG A 196 17.94 2.55 16.52
C ARG A 196 17.78 4.06 16.31
N GLU A 197 18.75 4.71 15.68
CA GLU A 197 18.76 6.17 15.52
C GLU A 197 17.66 6.63 14.58
N SER A 198 17.43 5.90 13.49
CA SER A 198 16.37 6.21 12.52
C SER A 198 14.95 6.07 13.11
N ARG A 199 14.79 5.35 14.23
CA ARG A 199 13.51 5.22 14.94
C ARG A 199 13.13 6.48 15.73
N TRP A 200 14.09 7.35 16.07
CA TRP A 200 13.89 8.45 17.01
C TRP A 200 12.91 9.51 16.48
N LEU A 201 13.20 10.08 15.31
CA LEU A 201 12.39 11.17 14.74
C LEU A 201 10.94 10.74 14.45
N PRO A 202 10.68 9.59 13.79
CA PRO A 202 9.31 9.11 13.60
C PRO A 202 8.56 8.90 14.92
N THR A 203 9.24 8.37 15.94
CA THR A 203 8.63 8.17 17.27
C THR A 203 8.18 9.47 17.89
N LEU A 204 9.01 10.51 17.82
CA LEU A 204 8.68 11.84 18.31
C LEU A 204 7.47 12.41 17.57
N MET A 205 7.48 12.38 16.23
CA MET A 205 6.39 12.91 15.41
C MET A 205 5.06 12.19 15.67
N ALA A 206 5.07 10.86 15.76
CA ALA A 206 3.87 10.09 16.05
C ALA A 206 3.30 10.41 17.44
N ALA A 207 4.16 10.59 18.45
CA ALA A 207 3.72 11.01 19.78
C ALA A 207 3.13 12.43 19.77
N THR A 208 3.71 13.35 19.00
CA THR A 208 3.21 14.73 18.85
C THR A 208 1.83 14.77 18.19
N TYR A 209 1.64 13.99 17.13
CA TYR A 209 0.38 13.94 16.37
C TYR A 209 -0.66 12.95 16.93
N GLY A 210 -0.33 12.20 17.97
CA GLY A 210 -1.19 11.16 18.51
C GLY A 210 -1.49 10.04 17.51
N LYS A 211 -0.51 9.67 16.69
CA LYS A 211 -0.64 8.57 15.72
C LYS A 211 -0.38 7.24 16.37
N THR A 212 -1.17 6.24 16.01
CA THR A 212 -0.90 4.85 16.38
C THR A 212 0.36 4.40 15.65
N MET A 213 1.43 4.18 16.41
CA MET A 213 2.71 3.70 15.86
C MET A 213 3.02 2.30 16.37
N ILE A 214 3.31 1.40 15.44
CA ILE A 214 3.72 0.03 15.71
C ILE A 214 5.17 -0.13 15.29
N ASN A 215 6.02 -0.42 16.27
CA ASN A 215 7.44 -0.62 16.09
C ASN A 215 7.72 -2.12 16.01
N ALA A 216 8.45 -2.53 14.97
CA ALA A 216 8.99 -3.89 14.89
C ALA A 216 10.51 -3.83 14.67
N ALA A 217 11.22 -4.68 15.41
CA ALA A 217 12.67 -4.79 15.37
C ALA A 217 13.08 -6.27 15.37
N LEU A 218 14.24 -6.56 14.77
CA LEU A 218 14.77 -7.92 14.64
C LEU A 218 16.18 -7.97 15.21
N GLY A 219 16.42 -8.95 16.09
CA GLY A 219 17.75 -9.43 16.43
C GLY A 219 18.10 -10.68 15.63
N LEU A 220 19.27 -11.27 15.90
CA LEU A 220 19.74 -12.49 15.22
C LEU A 220 18.74 -13.66 15.36
N ASP A 221 18.25 -13.89 16.57
CA ASP A 221 17.40 -15.02 16.98
C ASP A 221 16.11 -14.60 17.72
N SER A 222 15.85 -13.29 17.83
CA SER A 222 14.74 -12.70 18.57
C SER A 222 14.10 -11.55 17.79
N TRP A 223 12.90 -11.13 18.21
CA TRP A 223 12.19 -9.99 17.64
C TRP A 223 11.45 -9.21 18.71
N LEU A 224 11.18 -7.94 18.44
CA LEU A 224 10.33 -7.08 19.26
C LEU A 224 9.21 -6.52 18.39
N VAL A 225 7.98 -6.60 18.88
CA VAL A 225 6.82 -5.91 18.33
C VAL A 225 6.16 -5.15 19.48
N MET A 226 5.97 -3.85 19.31
CA MET A 226 5.31 -3.04 20.32
C MET A 226 4.51 -1.90 19.67
N ARG A 227 3.43 -1.50 20.33
CA ARG A 227 2.77 -0.23 20.04
C ARG A 227 3.34 0.86 20.94
N HIS A 228 3.46 2.07 20.41
CA HIS A 228 3.73 3.23 21.26
C HIS A 228 2.46 3.65 22.01
N GLY A 229 2.61 4.22 23.20
CA GLY A 229 1.52 4.89 23.90
C GLY A 229 1.13 6.15 23.13
N GLY A 230 -0.18 6.33 22.92
CA GLY A 230 -0.81 7.40 22.16
C GLY A 230 -0.41 8.82 22.61
N GLY A 231 -0.96 9.81 21.90
CA GLY A 231 -0.44 11.18 21.84
C GLY A 231 -0.19 11.88 23.17
N LEU A 232 0.62 12.94 23.14
CA LEU A 232 1.04 13.72 24.31
C LEU A 232 -0.10 14.22 25.22
N LEU A 233 -1.35 14.21 24.74
CA LEU A 233 -2.54 14.70 25.44
C LEU A 233 -3.29 13.62 26.26
N GLU A 234 -2.91 12.33 26.14
CA GLU A 234 -3.57 11.25 26.88
C GLU A 234 -3.08 11.14 28.33
N ARG A 235 -4.03 11.08 29.28
CA ARG A 235 -3.76 11.00 30.73
C ARG A 235 -3.09 9.69 31.18
N ARG A 236 -3.20 8.60 30.41
CA ARG A 236 -2.59 7.30 30.68
C ARG A 236 -1.87 6.82 29.43
N ARG A 237 -0.61 7.23 29.26
CA ARG A 237 0.22 6.80 28.12
C ARG A 237 1.07 5.59 28.48
N PHE A 238 1.19 4.66 27.53
CA PHE A 238 2.25 3.66 27.55
C PHE A 238 3.59 4.28 27.12
N GLY A 239 4.70 3.62 27.46
CA GLY A 239 6.02 4.00 26.97
C GLY A 239 6.16 3.83 25.45
N CYS A 240 7.09 4.56 24.85
CA CYS A 240 7.56 4.27 23.49
C CYS A 240 8.81 3.38 23.53
N TYR A 241 9.34 3.03 22.35
CA TYR A 241 10.57 2.25 22.20
C TYR A 241 11.74 2.77 23.06
N PHE A 242 11.85 4.09 23.23
CA PHE A 242 12.93 4.73 23.98
C PHE A 242 12.65 4.88 25.49
N CYS A 243 11.45 4.60 25.99
CA CYS A 243 11.13 4.81 27.41
C CYS A 243 11.78 3.79 28.36
N ASN A 244 12.11 2.60 27.86
CA ASN A 244 12.80 1.58 28.64
C ASN A 244 14.34 1.72 28.54
N ASP A 245 14.82 2.71 27.78
CA ASP A 245 16.24 2.90 27.56
C ASP A 245 16.78 4.01 28.46
N VAL A 246 17.97 3.79 29.01
CA VAL A 246 18.68 4.75 29.87
C VAL A 246 19.72 5.57 29.10
N VAL A 247 19.93 5.27 27.81
CA VAL A 247 20.90 5.95 26.95
C VAL A 247 20.15 6.72 25.85
N ALA A 248 20.59 7.94 25.54
CA ALA A 248 20.09 8.66 24.37
C ALA A 248 20.48 7.92 23.08
N PRO A 249 19.69 7.97 22.00
CA PRO A 249 20.12 7.45 20.71
C PRO A 249 21.31 8.28 20.21
N GLU A 250 22.50 7.69 20.28
CA GLU A 250 23.74 8.21 19.70
C GLU A 250 24.13 7.39 18.47
N ASN A 251 25.23 7.75 17.80
CA ASN A 251 25.71 7.03 16.61
C ASN A 251 26.15 5.58 16.95
N SER A 252 25.21 4.64 16.93
CA SER A 252 25.52 3.22 17.17
C SER A 252 26.27 2.57 16.01
N MET A 253 26.36 3.19 14.81
CA MET A 253 27.21 2.68 13.71
C MET A 253 28.68 2.56 14.12
N LYS A 254 29.08 3.17 15.25
CA LYS A 254 30.39 2.99 15.88
C LYS A 254 30.43 1.96 17.02
N ASN A 255 29.32 1.63 17.68
CA ASN A 255 29.25 0.71 18.84
C ASN A 255 28.02 -0.23 18.77
N ARG A 256 28.29 -1.53 18.61
CA ARG A 256 27.37 -2.57 18.10
C ARG A 256 26.29 -2.99 19.11
N THR A 257 25.00 -2.93 18.73
CA THR A 257 23.87 -3.56 19.45
C THR A 257 22.83 -4.19 18.49
N VAL A 258 21.82 -4.86 19.07
CA VAL A 258 20.81 -5.78 18.51
C VAL A 258 20.20 -5.38 17.15
N ASP A 259 20.04 -4.08 16.86
CA ASP A 259 19.43 -3.61 15.61
C ASP A 259 20.37 -3.68 14.38
N GLN A 260 21.70 -3.88 14.54
CA GLN A 260 22.67 -3.64 13.45
C GLN A 260 22.92 -4.77 12.44
N GLN A 261 22.13 -5.84 12.41
CA GLN A 261 22.29 -6.88 11.38
C GLN A 261 20.94 -7.28 10.77
N CYS A 262 20.22 -6.34 10.17
CA CYS A 262 19.02 -6.65 9.37
C CYS A 262 19.29 -7.63 8.20
N THR A 263 20.56 -7.85 7.83
CA THR A 263 20.98 -8.88 6.86
C THR A 263 21.31 -10.25 7.47
N VAL A 264 21.59 -10.33 8.78
CA VAL A 264 21.99 -11.57 9.47
C VAL A 264 20.94 -11.88 10.54
N THR A 265 19.69 -12.03 10.12
CA THR A 265 18.60 -12.53 10.95
C THR A 265 18.16 -13.87 10.42
N ARG A 266 17.69 -14.77 11.29
CA ARG A 266 17.09 -16.02 10.84
C ARG A 266 15.87 -15.69 9.96
N PRO A 267 15.79 -16.18 8.70
CA PRO A 267 14.77 -15.73 7.74
C PRO A 267 13.32 -15.88 8.20
N GLY A 268 13.03 -16.84 9.09
CA GLY A 268 11.69 -17.06 9.63
C GLY A 268 11.21 -16.00 10.62
N LEU A 269 12.09 -15.16 11.18
CA LEU A 269 11.70 -14.18 12.22
C LEU A 269 10.96 -12.99 11.67
N ALA A 270 11.36 -12.50 10.49
CA ALA A 270 10.73 -11.33 9.89
C ALA A 270 9.23 -11.56 9.57
N PRO A 271 8.82 -12.72 8.99
CA PRO A 271 7.40 -13.04 8.86
C PRO A 271 6.65 -13.13 10.18
N ILE A 272 7.24 -13.73 11.22
CA ILE A 272 6.60 -13.82 12.54
C ILE A 272 6.35 -12.43 13.13
N ALA A 273 7.40 -11.60 13.18
CA ALA A 273 7.31 -10.23 13.70
C ALA A 273 6.33 -9.39 12.90
N SER A 274 6.34 -9.52 11.56
CA SER A 274 5.45 -8.76 10.69
C SER A 274 3.98 -9.15 10.87
N SER A 275 3.69 -10.46 10.94
CA SER A 275 2.33 -10.93 11.21
C SER A 275 1.85 -10.48 12.59
N MET A 276 2.68 -10.60 13.62
CA MET A 276 2.33 -10.10 14.97
C MET A 276 2.07 -8.59 14.98
N ALA A 277 2.86 -7.80 14.26
CA ALA A 277 2.66 -6.35 14.17
C ALA A 277 1.33 -5.99 13.49
N VAL A 278 0.95 -6.71 12.43
CA VAL A 278 -0.32 -6.49 11.74
C VAL A 278 -1.51 -6.98 12.57
N GLU A 279 -1.43 -8.15 13.21
CA GLU A 279 -2.50 -8.62 14.09
C GLU A 279 -2.70 -7.68 15.30
N LEU A 280 -1.61 -7.11 15.82
CA LEU A 280 -1.68 -6.07 16.85
C LEU A 280 -2.43 -4.82 16.34
N MET A 281 -2.11 -4.34 15.13
CA MET A 281 -2.86 -3.23 14.51
C MET A 281 -4.34 -3.54 14.38
N VAL A 282 -4.67 -4.69 13.81
CA VAL A 282 -6.07 -5.09 13.56
C VAL A 282 -6.82 -5.16 14.89
N SER A 283 -6.21 -5.78 15.91
CA SER A 283 -6.80 -5.86 17.24
C SER A 283 -7.03 -4.49 17.88
N LEU A 284 -6.06 -3.58 17.76
CA LEU A 284 -6.18 -2.21 18.28
C LEU A 284 -7.32 -1.45 17.59
N LEU A 285 -7.37 -1.48 16.26
CA LEU A 285 -8.43 -0.80 15.50
C LEU A 285 -9.85 -1.30 15.84
N HIS A 286 -9.99 -2.50 16.39
CA HIS A 286 -11.27 -3.08 16.79
C HIS A 286 -11.49 -3.06 18.31
N HIS A 287 -10.50 -2.61 19.10
CA HIS A 287 -10.64 -2.48 20.53
C HIS A 287 -11.58 -1.32 20.89
N ALA A 288 -12.38 -1.48 21.94
CA ALA A 288 -13.35 -0.46 22.35
C ALA A 288 -12.69 0.87 22.76
N ASP A 289 -11.50 0.77 23.37
CA ASP A 289 -10.71 1.93 23.82
C ASP A 289 -9.68 2.42 22.77
N GLY A 290 -9.61 1.76 21.60
CA GLY A 290 -8.61 2.03 20.56
C GLY A 290 -7.26 1.35 20.76
#